data_AF-A0A1V1TMA5-F1
#
_entry.id   AF-A0A1V1TMA5-F1
#
_cell.length_a   1.000
_cell.length_b   1.000
_cell.length_c   1.000
_cell.angle_alpha   90.00
_cell.angle_beta   90.00
_cell.angle_gamma   90.00
#
_symmetry.space_group_name_H-M   'P 1'
#
loop_
_entity.id
_entity.type
_entity.pdbx_description
1 polymer ?
#
loop_
_entity_poly.entity_id
_entity_poly.type
_entity_poly.pdbx_seq_one_letter_code
_entity_poly.pdbx_strand_id
1 'polypeptide(L)'
;MHSKLAAIAALVATAKAQCAATLTTETHPALTWQQCTSAGSCSTVNGKVVVDSNWRWVHDESGTNCYSGNEWDTSLCADSTSCASKCCLDGADYAGTYGATTSGNALSLKFVTQGPYSTNIGSRLYLLKDDETYQGFKLLGNEFTFDVDVSNLPCGLNGALYFVSMDLDGGKAKHAGNTAGAKYGTGYCDSQCPRDLKFIDGKANVEGWTPSTNDINAGVGNLGACCAEMDIWEANKVSTAYTPHPCSNSAYHSCEGDSCGGTYSADRYAGDCDPDGCDFNSYRQGDESFYGEGLTIDTTKKVTVVTQFIESSGALSEIKRFYVQDGKVVPNSESTISGVGGNSITADYCDAQKTAFGDTNVFKQRGGLAQMGDALADDMVLVMSIWDDHAANMLWLDSTYPVDSTSAGAKRGTCATSSGVPSDVESQSPNASVIYSNIKFGPLNSTFTG
;
A
#
# COMPACT_ATOMS: atom_id res chain seq x y z
N MET A 1 -43.33 28.51 -49.65
CA MET A 1 -42.19 27.70 -49.17
C MET A 1 -41.80 28.21 -47.80
N HIS A 2 -42.23 27.53 -46.73
CA HIS A 2 -41.87 27.89 -45.35
C HIS A 2 -41.16 26.70 -44.73
N SER A 3 -39.84 26.80 -44.67
CA SER A 3 -38.93 25.83 -44.08
C SER A 3 -39.12 25.82 -42.57
N LYS A 4 -39.66 24.75 -42.01
CA LYS A 4 -39.64 24.51 -40.57
C LYS A 4 -38.33 23.80 -40.22
N LEU A 5 -37.38 24.53 -39.62
CA LEU A 5 -36.27 23.91 -38.90
C LEU A 5 -36.80 23.42 -37.55
N ALA A 6 -36.71 22.12 -37.32
CA ALA A 6 -36.87 21.52 -36.00
C ALA A 6 -35.51 21.50 -35.31
N ALA A 7 -35.35 22.27 -34.23
CA ALA A 7 -34.20 22.18 -33.36
C ALA A 7 -34.36 20.96 -32.44
N ILE A 8 -33.48 19.97 -32.59
CA ILE A 8 -33.36 18.84 -31.65
C ILE A 8 -32.53 19.35 -30.47
N ALA A 9 -33.17 19.62 -29.34
CA ALA A 9 -32.49 19.82 -28.07
C ALA A 9 -32.08 18.45 -27.54
N ALA A 10 -30.79 18.09 -27.68
CA ALA A 10 -30.22 16.95 -27.00
C ALA A 10 -30.11 17.27 -25.51
N LEU A 11 -31.03 16.73 -24.71
CA LEU A 11 -30.88 16.63 -23.26
C LEU A 11 -29.75 15.64 -22.97
N VAL A 12 -28.55 16.15 -22.77
CA VAL A 12 -27.46 15.37 -22.17
C VAL A 12 -27.85 15.19 -20.70
N ALA A 13 -28.40 14.04 -20.35
CA ALA A 13 -28.51 13.64 -18.95
C ALA A 13 -27.07 13.50 -18.42
N THR A 14 -26.62 14.45 -17.60
CA THR A 14 -25.38 14.29 -16.85
C THR A 14 -25.59 13.14 -15.88
N ALA A 15 -25.06 11.96 -16.19
CA ALA A 15 -24.93 10.90 -15.21
C ALA A 15 -24.08 11.48 -14.08
N LYS A 16 -24.69 11.63 -12.89
CA LYS A 16 -23.92 11.97 -11.70
C LYS A 16 -22.97 10.79 -11.42
N ALA A 17 -21.76 11.08 -11.00
CA ALA A 17 -20.64 10.15 -10.81
C ALA A 17 -20.18 10.22 -9.35
N GLN A 18 -19.32 9.29 -8.90
CA GLN A 18 -18.65 9.38 -7.59
C GLN A 18 -17.98 10.74 -7.53
N CYS A 19 -18.60 11.62 -6.75
CA CYS A 19 -18.35 13.05 -6.78
C CYS A 19 -17.38 13.46 -5.69
N ALA A 20 -16.84 14.66 -5.85
CA ALA A 20 -16.08 15.35 -4.81
C ALA A 20 -17.04 16.32 -4.10
N ALA A 21 -17.36 16.04 -2.84
CA ALA A 21 -18.07 16.97 -1.97
C ALA A 21 -17.09 18.01 -1.41
N THR A 22 -17.64 19.05 -0.77
CA THR A 22 -16.87 20.20 -0.28
C THR A 22 -17.39 20.70 1.07
N LEU A 23 -18.08 19.85 1.85
CA LEU A 23 -18.48 20.24 3.22
C LEU A 23 -17.24 20.40 4.09
N THR A 24 -16.21 19.60 3.83
CA THR A 24 -14.84 19.76 4.33
C THR A 24 -13.93 20.18 3.17
N THR A 25 -13.13 21.22 3.37
CA THR A 25 -12.16 21.64 2.34
C THR A 25 -11.00 20.65 2.29
N GLU A 26 -10.77 20.02 1.14
CA GLU A 26 -9.58 19.18 0.93
C GLU A 26 -8.31 20.04 0.83
N THR A 27 -7.42 19.89 1.81
CA THR A 27 -6.11 20.56 1.85
C THR A 27 -5.01 19.54 2.13
N HIS A 28 -4.30 19.13 1.08
CA HIS A 28 -3.23 18.15 1.16
C HIS A 28 -2.05 18.64 2.03
N PRO A 29 -1.62 17.88 3.06
CA PRO A 29 -0.42 18.20 3.81
C PRO A 29 0.83 18.20 2.91
N ALA A 30 1.64 19.25 3.01
CA ALA A 30 2.86 19.36 2.20
C ALA A 30 3.93 18.35 2.67
N LEU A 31 4.63 17.73 1.73
CA LEU A 31 5.73 16.80 2.01
C LEU A 31 6.81 16.96 0.95
N THR A 32 7.97 17.47 1.35
CA THR A 32 9.11 17.60 0.44
C THR A 32 9.88 16.29 0.32
N TRP A 33 10.36 15.95 -0.86
CA TRP A 33 11.27 14.85 -1.11
C TRP A 33 12.45 15.32 -1.98
N GLN A 34 13.39 14.45 -2.33
CA GLN A 34 14.58 14.83 -3.10
C GLN A 34 14.78 13.97 -4.35
N GLN A 35 14.99 14.63 -5.50
CA GLN A 35 15.45 13.98 -6.72
C GLN A 35 16.97 14.08 -6.79
N CYS A 36 17.66 12.96 -6.84
CA CYS A 36 19.11 12.86 -6.92
C CYS A 36 19.57 12.55 -8.34
N THR A 37 20.72 13.09 -8.73
CA THR A 37 21.39 12.81 -10.02
C THR A 37 22.72 12.08 -9.82
N SER A 38 23.34 12.24 -8.65
CA SER A 38 24.55 11.54 -8.20
C SER A 38 24.67 11.70 -6.69
N ALA A 39 25.60 10.94 -6.07
CA ALA A 39 25.85 11.02 -4.62
C ALA A 39 26.12 12.47 -4.19
N GLY A 40 25.35 12.96 -3.22
CA GLY A 40 25.46 14.33 -2.70
C GLY A 40 24.89 15.43 -3.59
N SER A 41 24.30 15.08 -4.74
CA SER A 41 23.65 16.03 -5.67
C SER A 41 22.17 15.72 -5.80
N CYS A 42 21.36 16.31 -4.91
CA CYS A 42 19.91 16.17 -4.93
C CYS A 42 19.20 17.54 -4.87
N SER A 43 18.11 17.68 -5.61
CA SER A 43 17.23 18.85 -5.56
C SER A 43 15.95 18.52 -4.81
N THR A 44 15.50 19.44 -3.95
CA THR A 44 14.22 19.33 -3.28
C THR A 44 13.07 19.44 -4.28
N VAL A 45 12.10 18.55 -4.15
CA VAL A 45 10.82 18.55 -4.86
C VAL A 45 9.71 18.80 -3.85
N ASN A 46 8.82 19.73 -4.18
CA ASN A 46 7.67 20.07 -3.35
C ASN A 46 6.51 19.13 -3.68
N GLY A 47 6.37 18.06 -2.91
CA GLY A 47 5.21 17.18 -2.96
C GLY A 47 4.16 17.54 -1.90
N LYS A 48 3.10 16.75 -1.90
CA LYS A 48 2.04 16.76 -0.89
C LYS A 48 1.52 15.34 -0.70
N VAL A 49 0.75 15.06 0.33
CA VAL A 49 0.16 13.74 0.54
C VAL A 49 -1.36 13.80 0.56
N VAL A 50 -1.99 12.69 0.17
CA VAL A 50 -3.44 12.54 0.15
C VAL A 50 -3.84 11.22 0.79
N VAL A 51 -4.88 11.24 1.62
CA VAL A 51 -5.43 10.03 2.22
C VAL A 51 -6.28 9.27 1.20
N ASP A 52 -6.17 7.94 1.24
CA ASP A 52 -6.96 7.01 0.45
C ASP A 52 -8.47 7.21 0.63
N SER A 53 -9.20 7.01 -0.46
CA SER A 53 -10.64 7.23 -0.52
C SER A 53 -11.46 6.36 0.44
N ASN A 54 -10.98 5.18 0.85
CA ASN A 54 -11.71 4.27 1.73
C ASN A 54 -11.86 4.82 3.15
N TRP A 55 -10.93 5.67 3.60
CA TRP A 55 -10.97 6.35 4.91
C TRP A 55 -11.85 7.60 4.91
N ARG A 56 -12.20 8.12 3.73
CA ARG A 56 -12.96 9.37 3.62
C ARG A 56 -14.41 9.16 3.99
N TRP A 57 -15.03 10.25 4.43
CA TRP A 57 -16.47 10.31 4.58
C TRP A 57 -17.16 10.20 3.21
N VAL A 58 -18.12 9.29 3.11
CA VAL A 58 -18.94 9.07 1.91
C VAL A 58 -20.39 9.45 2.21
N HIS A 59 -20.91 10.47 1.54
CA HIS A 59 -22.25 10.99 1.81
C HIS A 59 -22.91 11.59 0.57
N ASP A 60 -24.22 11.80 0.63
CA ASP A 60 -24.96 12.51 -0.40
C ASP A 60 -24.83 14.04 -0.30
N GLU A 61 -25.39 14.79 -1.25
CA GLU A 61 -25.32 16.27 -1.26
C GLU A 61 -25.89 16.94 0.01
N SER A 62 -26.70 16.23 0.81
CA SER A 62 -27.28 16.74 2.06
C SER A 62 -26.44 16.45 3.31
N GLY A 63 -25.36 15.66 3.17
CA GLY A 63 -24.56 15.18 4.30
C GLY A 63 -25.12 13.89 4.93
N THR A 64 -26.02 13.18 4.25
CA THR A 64 -26.50 11.87 4.72
C THR A 64 -25.51 10.79 4.29
N ASN A 65 -25.01 10.00 5.25
CA ASN A 65 -24.00 8.98 4.98
C ASN A 65 -24.50 7.94 3.97
N CYS A 66 -23.72 7.70 2.93
CA CYS A 66 -23.93 6.56 2.04
C CYS A 66 -23.34 5.27 2.61
N TYR A 67 -22.35 5.39 3.48
CA TYR A 67 -21.68 4.28 4.15
C TYR A 67 -21.42 4.66 5.62
N SER A 68 -21.78 3.79 6.56
CA SER A 68 -21.60 4.01 8.01
C SER A 68 -21.25 2.71 8.72
N GLY A 69 -20.25 2.75 9.61
CA GLY A 69 -19.70 1.53 10.19
C GLY A 69 -19.17 0.65 9.06
N ASN A 70 -19.77 -0.52 8.87
CA ASN A 70 -19.45 -1.45 7.80
C ASN A 70 -20.59 -1.72 6.82
N GLU A 71 -21.59 -0.83 6.75
CA GLU A 71 -22.78 -1.01 5.90
C GLU A 71 -23.02 0.19 4.97
N TRP A 72 -23.51 -0.11 3.76
CA TRP A 72 -24.04 0.88 2.82
C TRP A 72 -25.51 1.21 3.16
N ASP A 73 -25.90 2.48 3.01
CA ASP A 73 -27.32 2.87 3.07
C ASP A 73 -28.02 2.42 1.77
N THR A 74 -28.77 1.32 1.86
CA THR A 74 -29.49 0.74 0.71
C THR A 74 -30.57 1.64 0.11
N SER A 75 -31.02 2.70 0.81
CA SER A 75 -31.97 3.68 0.25
C SER A 75 -31.29 4.65 -0.71
N LEU A 76 -30.02 4.96 -0.48
CA LEU A 76 -29.17 5.76 -1.35
C LEU A 76 -28.48 4.87 -2.41
N CYS A 77 -27.95 3.74 -1.96
CA CYS A 77 -27.10 2.80 -2.69
C CYS A 77 -27.81 1.46 -2.93
N ALA A 78 -28.85 1.47 -3.76
CA ALA A 78 -29.57 0.25 -4.15
C ALA A 78 -28.77 -0.61 -5.15
N ASP A 79 -27.90 0.02 -5.93
CA ASP A 79 -27.00 -0.60 -6.90
C ASP A 79 -25.75 0.27 -7.11
N SER A 80 -24.72 -0.30 -7.73
CA SER A 80 -23.42 0.35 -7.92
C SER A 80 -23.50 1.68 -8.66
N THR A 81 -24.41 1.80 -9.63
CA THR A 81 -24.56 2.99 -10.48
C THR A 81 -25.31 4.08 -9.73
N SER A 82 -26.43 3.75 -9.10
CA SER A 82 -27.23 4.72 -8.34
C SER A 82 -26.46 5.24 -7.13
N CYS A 83 -25.67 4.38 -6.47
CA CYS A 83 -24.81 4.78 -5.36
C CYS A 83 -23.72 5.76 -5.79
N ALA A 84 -22.91 5.42 -6.79
CA ALA A 84 -21.87 6.31 -7.31
C ALA A 84 -22.45 7.67 -7.74
N SER A 85 -23.67 7.69 -8.28
CA SER A 85 -24.33 8.93 -8.72
C SER A 85 -24.83 9.85 -7.61
N LYS A 86 -25.06 9.32 -6.41
CA LYS A 86 -25.61 10.09 -5.27
C LYS A 86 -24.57 10.42 -4.22
N CYS A 87 -23.47 9.65 -4.18
CA CYS A 87 -22.52 9.64 -3.09
C CYS A 87 -21.19 10.26 -3.51
N CYS A 88 -20.71 11.19 -2.70
CA CYS A 88 -19.45 11.87 -2.89
C CYS A 88 -18.45 11.52 -1.79
N LEU A 89 -17.16 11.58 -2.13
CA LEU A 89 -16.07 11.67 -1.17
C LEU A 89 -15.90 13.13 -0.73
N ASP A 90 -15.73 13.38 0.56
CA ASP A 90 -15.43 14.73 1.07
C ASP A 90 -13.94 14.92 1.42
N GLY A 91 -13.57 16.16 1.73
CA GLY A 91 -12.25 16.51 2.22
C GLY A 91 -11.92 15.89 3.58
N ALA A 92 -10.65 15.92 3.93
CA ALA A 92 -10.11 15.27 5.12
C ALA A 92 -9.51 16.27 6.14
N ASP A 93 -9.89 16.12 7.41
CA ASP A 93 -9.10 16.65 8.54
C ASP A 93 -7.98 15.68 8.88
N TYR A 94 -6.86 15.80 8.17
CA TYR A 94 -5.69 14.92 8.26
C TYR A 94 -5.20 14.72 9.70
N ALA A 95 -4.98 15.82 10.43
CA ALA A 95 -4.41 15.75 11.77
C ALA A 95 -5.43 15.33 12.82
N GLY A 96 -6.62 15.95 12.81
CA GLY A 96 -7.62 15.75 13.87
C GLY A 96 -8.42 14.46 13.73
N THR A 97 -8.64 13.97 12.51
CA THR A 97 -9.42 12.74 12.25
C THR A 97 -8.50 11.55 11.99
N TYR A 98 -7.45 11.71 11.18
CA TYR A 98 -6.63 10.59 10.73
C TYR A 98 -5.27 10.48 11.47
N GLY A 99 -4.90 11.47 12.28
CA GLY A 99 -3.61 11.48 12.97
C GLY A 99 -2.41 11.54 12.02
N ALA A 100 -2.62 12.04 10.80
CA ALA A 100 -1.59 12.22 9.78
C ALA A 100 -1.08 13.66 9.82
N THR A 101 0.22 13.83 10.02
CA THR A 101 0.86 15.17 10.08
C THR A 101 2.15 15.19 9.31
N THR A 102 2.49 16.34 8.73
CA THR A 102 3.76 16.54 8.04
C THR A 102 4.56 17.70 8.61
N SER A 103 5.90 17.60 8.50
CA SER A 103 6.82 18.68 8.82
C SER A 103 8.03 18.60 7.89
N GLY A 104 8.07 19.49 6.89
CA GLY A 104 9.13 19.51 5.89
C GLY A 104 9.13 18.23 5.05
N ASN A 105 10.11 17.36 5.28
CA ASN A 105 10.28 16.10 4.57
C ASN A 105 9.80 14.86 5.35
N ALA A 106 9.10 15.05 6.46
CA ALA A 106 8.62 13.97 7.32
C ALA A 106 7.09 13.89 7.32
N LEU A 107 6.57 12.67 7.23
CA LEU A 107 5.17 12.28 7.43
C LEU A 107 5.10 11.37 8.66
N SER A 108 4.30 11.76 9.65
CA SER A 108 3.98 10.94 10.81
C SER A 108 2.56 10.41 10.69
N LEU A 109 2.39 9.11 10.83
CA LEU A 109 1.09 8.43 10.83
C LEU A 109 0.85 7.80 12.21
N LYS A 110 -0.26 8.17 12.84
CA LYS A 110 -0.72 7.58 14.10
C LYS A 110 -1.66 6.41 13.80
N PHE A 111 -1.59 5.36 14.62
CA PHE A 111 -2.45 4.19 14.46
C PHE A 111 -3.91 4.48 14.83
N VAL A 112 -4.18 4.95 16.05
CA VAL A 112 -5.55 5.26 16.50
C VAL A 112 -5.73 6.75 16.79
N THR A 113 -6.72 7.36 16.15
CA THR A 113 -7.09 8.77 16.36
C THR A 113 -8.54 8.87 16.82
N GLN A 114 -8.74 9.29 18.07
CA GLN A 114 -10.06 9.49 18.65
C GLN A 114 -10.49 10.93 18.42
N GLY A 115 -11.47 11.11 17.54
CA GLY A 115 -12.18 12.36 17.34
C GLY A 115 -13.36 12.51 18.30
N PRO A 116 -14.06 13.65 18.26
CA PRO A 116 -15.23 13.89 19.10
C PRO A 116 -16.43 12.97 18.79
N TYR A 117 -16.50 12.40 17.59
CA TYR A 117 -17.66 11.63 17.10
C TYR A 117 -17.30 10.28 16.47
N SER A 118 -16.01 9.97 16.33
CA SER A 118 -15.51 8.76 15.66
C SER A 118 -14.14 8.38 16.17
N THR A 119 -13.77 7.12 15.98
CA THR A 119 -12.41 6.61 16.19
C THR A 119 -11.90 6.12 14.84
N ASN A 120 -10.80 6.69 14.36
CA ASN A 120 -10.10 6.24 13.17
C ASN A 120 -9.02 5.21 13.54
N ILE A 121 -8.93 4.13 12.76
CA ILE A 121 -7.89 3.11 12.85
C ILE A 121 -7.10 3.09 11.54
N GLY A 122 -5.78 3.16 11.66
CA GLY A 122 -4.86 3.12 10.52
C GLY A 122 -5.00 4.31 9.56
N SER A 123 -4.15 4.30 8.53
CA SER A 123 -4.30 5.19 7.37
C SER A 123 -3.44 4.69 6.21
N ARG A 124 -3.85 5.03 4.98
CA ARG A 124 -3.07 4.85 3.75
C ARG A 124 -3.00 6.18 3.01
N LEU A 125 -1.79 6.63 2.69
CA LEU A 125 -1.55 7.90 2.02
C LEU A 125 -0.70 7.72 0.76
N TYR A 126 -0.95 8.58 -0.23
CA TYR A 126 -0.21 8.62 -1.50
C TYR A 126 0.60 9.91 -1.62
N LEU A 127 1.77 9.83 -2.24
CA LEU A 127 2.52 11.04 -2.61
C LEU A 127 1.93 11.64 -3.89
N LEU A 128 1.66 12.94 -3.84
CA LEU A 128 1.13 13.73 -4.93
C LEU A 128 2.21 14.65 -5.53
N LYS A 129 2.21 14.76 -6.85
CA LYS A 129 3.00 15.73 -7.62
C LYS A 129 2.34 17.11 -7.59
N ASP A 130 1.03 17.16 -7.78
CA ASP A 130 0.18 18.33 -7.70
C ASP A 130 -1.19 17.97 -7.09
N ASP A 131 -2.20 18.85 -7.11
CA ASP A 131 -3.49 18.55 -6.44
C ASP A 131 -4.34 17.49 -7.13
N GLU A 132 -4.03 17.10 -8.37
CA GLU A 132 -4.87 16.21 -9.18
C GLU A 132 -4.08 15.00 -9.73
N THR A 133 -2.79 14.86 -9.38
CA THR A 133 -1.92 13.82 -9.97
C THR A 133 -0.95 13.26 -8.93
N TYR A 134 -0.94 11.94 -8.78
CA TYR A 134 0.05 11.20 -8.00
C TYR A 134 1.46 11.41 -8.55
N GLN A 135 2.45 11.37 -7.67
CA GLN A 135 3.85 11.34 -8.09
C GLN A 135 4.19 9.92 -8.57
N GLY A 136 4.40 9.77 -9.89
CA GLY A 136 4.88 8.54 -10.50
C GLY A 136 6.38 8.36 -10.32
N PHE A 137 6.81 7.11 -10.15
CA PHE A 137 8.21 6.70 -10.06
C PHE A 137 8.47 5.49 -10.96
N LYS A 138 9.48 5.59 -11.83
CA LYS A 138 10.01 4.49 -12.64
C LYS A 138 11.22 3.89 -11.94
N LEU A 139 11.01 2.82 -11.21
CA LEU A 139 11.98 2.26 -10.27
C LEU A 139 13.09 1.42 -10.92
N LEU A 140 12.83 0.79 -12.08
CA LEU A 140 13.80 -0.07 -12.75
C LEU A 140 15.08 0.71 -13.10
N GLY A 141 16.24 0.16 -12.74
CA GLY A 141 17.55 0.79 -12.96
C GLY A 141 17.86 1.93 -11.98
N ASN A 142 16.98 2.21 -11.02
CA ASN A 142 17.09 3.31 -10.07
C ASN A 142 17.19 2.83 -8.61
N GLU A 143 17.31 3.80 -7.71
CA GLU A 143 17.43 3.64 -6.27
C GLU A 143 16.39 4.52 -5.57
N PHE A 144 15.68 3.91 -4.61
CA PHE A 144 14.74 4.60 -3.74
C PHE A 144 15.21 4.47 -2.29
N THR A 145 15.25 5.60 -1.60
CA THR A 145 15.76 5.69 -0.23
C THR A 145 14.87 6.57 0.62
N PHE A 146 14.71 6.21 1.87
CA PHE A 146 13.99 7.00 2.86
C PHE A 146 14.53 6.72 4.25
N ASP A 147 14.24 7.61 5.19
CA ASP A 147 14.44 7.39 6.61
C ASP A 147 13.12 6.98 7.25
N VAL A 148 13.15 6.02 8.17
CA VAL A 148 11.99 5.57 8.92
C VAL A 148 12.26 5.48 10.41
N ASP A 149 11.27 5.85 11.21
CA ASP A 149 11.23 5.58 12.65
C ASP A 149 10.05 4.66 12.96
N VAL A 150 10.37 3.42 13.36
CA VAL A 150 9.43 2.37 13.76
C VAL A 150 9.48 2.11 15.26
N SER A 151 10.21 2.92 16.04
CA SER A 151 10.45 2.66 17.47
C SER A 151 9.17 2.58 18.30
N ASN A 152 8.10 3.23 17.83
CA ASN A 152 6.78 3.23 18.43
C ASN A 152 5.77 2.33 17.68
N LEU A 153 6.27 1.28 16.99
CA LEU A 153 5.44 0.35 16.24
C LEU A 153 5.61 -1.09 16.77
N PRO A 154 4.72 -1.58 17.65
CA PRO A 154 4.84 -2.89 18.28
C PRO A 154 4.45 -4.05 17.35
N CYS A 155 4.57 -5.28 17.87
CA CYS A 155 4.03 -6.50 17.26
C CYS A 155 2.57 -6.33 16.82
N GLY A 156 2.20 -6.91 15.68
CA GLY A 156 0.84 -6.87 15.18
C GLY A 156 0.51 -5.66 14.31
N LEU A 157 1.40 -4.66 14.24
CA LEU A 157 1.27 -3.51 13.34
C LEU A 157 2.25 -3.60 12.18
N ASN A 158 1.90 -2.92 11.10
CA ASN A 158 2.77 -2.73 9.96
C ASN A 158 2.75 -1.26 9.53
N GLY A 159 3.94 -0.67 9.51
CA GLY A 159 4.20 0.61 8.89
C GLY A 159 4.77 0.30 7.52
N ALA A 160 3.91 0.35 6.50
CA ALA A 160 4.30 0.02 5.15
C ALA A 160 4.66 1.26 4.31
N LEU A 161 5.72 1.14 3.51
CA LEU A 161 6.06 2.03 2.42
C LEU A 161 6.33 1.18 1.18
N TYR A 162 5.54 1.39 0.14
CA TYR A 162 5.49 0.49 -1.02
C TYR A 162 5.04 1.22 -2.27
N PHE A 163 5.09 0.52 -3.40
CA PHE A 163 4.70 1.03 -4.71
C PHE A 163 3.67 0.12 -5.36
N VAL A 164 2.66 0.73 -5.99
CA VAL A 164 1.63 0.02 -6.75
C VAL A 164 1.40 0.67 -8.11
N SER A 165 1.04 -0.12 -9.12
CA SER A 165 0.80 0.35 -10.50
C SER A 165 -0.59 0.97 -10.68
N MET A 166 -0.92 1.95 -9.84
CA MET A 166 -2.13 2.77 -9.96
C MET A 166 -2.02 3.77 -11.12
N ASP A 167 -3.16 4.18 -11.68
CA ASP A 167 -3.22 5.32 -12.59
C ASP A 167 -2.89 6.63 -11.85
N LEU A 168 -2.04 7.46 -12.44
CA LEU A 168 -1.58 8.71 -11.81
C LEU A 168 -2.70 9.73 -11.54
N ASP A 169 -3.84 9.64 -12.23
CA ASP A 169 -5.01 10.48 -11.99
C ASP A 169 -6.08 9.80 -11.10
N GLY A 170 -5.75 8.65 -10.51
CA GLY A 170 -6.66 7.83 -9.70
C GLY A 170 -7.75 7.14 -10.51
N GLY A 171 -7.58 6.99 -11.83
CA GLY A 171 -8.53 6.35 -12.75
C GLY A 171 -9.56 7.29 -13.36
N LYS A 172 -9.45 8.61 -13.11
CA LYS A 172 -10.42 9.64 -13.53
C LYS A 172 -10.62 9.69 -15.05
N ALA A 173 -9.55 9.54 -15.84
CA ALA A 173 -9.64 9.52 -17.30
C ALA A 173 -10.23 8.21 -17.85
N LYS A 174 -9.99 7.08 -17.19
CA LYS A 174 -10.49 5.77 -17.64
C LYS A 174 -11.95 5.51 -17.25
N HIS A 175 -12.39 6.09 -16.13
CA HIS A 175 -13.69 5.80 -15.53
C HIS A 175 -14.50 7.08 -15.37
N ALA A 176 -15.45 7.33 -16.27
CA ALA A 176 -16.31 8.52 -16.21
C ALA A 176 -17.13 8.63 -14.91
N GLY A 177 -17.35 7.49 -14.23
CA GLY A 177 -17.99 7.42 -12.92
C GLY A 177 -17.10 7.87 -11.76
N ASN A 178 -15.78 8.07 -11.98
CA ASN A 178 -14.88 8.65 -11.01
C ASN A 178 -14.60 10.12 -11.37
N THR A 179 -15.18 11.05 -10.63
CA THR A 179 -14.88 12.49 -10.80
C THR A 179 -13.99 13.06 -9.70
N ALA A 180 -13.74 12.27 -8.65
CA ALA A 180 -12.91 12.65 -7.52
C ALA A 180 -11.41 12.54 -7.86
N GLY A 181 -10.97 11.39 -8.38
CA GLY A 181 -9.60 11.16 -8.84
C GLY A 181 -8.53 11.19 -7.74
N ALA A 182 -7.27 11.34 -8.15
CA ALA A 182 -6.12 11.35 -7.24
C ALA A 182 -6.21 12.38 -6.10
N LYS A 183 -6.91 13.51 -6.33
CA LYS A 183 -7.20 14.52 -5.30
C LYS A 183 -7.90 13.96 -4.06
N TYR A 184 -8.67 12.89 -4.22
CA TYR A 184 -9.39 12.24 -3.13
C TYR A 184 -8.91 10.81 -2.88
N GLY A 185 -7.71 10.46 -3.37
CA GLY A 185 -7.10 9.17 -3.08
C GLY A 185 -7.82 7.98 -3.71
N THR A 186 -8.43 8.13 -4.90
CA THR A 186 -9.11 7.02 -5.59
C THR A 186 -8.15 6.16 -6.42
N GLY A 187 -8.63 4.99 -6.83
CA GLY A 187 -7.96 4.14 -7.82
C GLY A 187 -6.92 3.20 -7.24
N TYR A 188 -6.98 2.93 -5.93
CA TYR A 188 -6.09 1.97 -5.29
C TYR A 188 -6.25 0.57 -5.89
N CYS A 189 -5.14 -0.14 -5.94
CA CYS A 189 -5.01 -1.55 -6.30
C CYS A 189 -3.72 -2.05 -5.66
N ASP A 190 -3.62 -3.37 -5.46
CA ASP A 190 -2.39 -4.03 -5.05
C ASP A 190 -2.40 -5.52 -5.47
N SER A 191 -1.41 -6.29 -5.03
CA SER A 191 -1.27 -7.70 -5.40
C SER A 191 -2.26 -8.64 -4.71
N GLN A 192 -2.98 -8.16 -3.69
CA GLN A 192 -4.01 -8.87 -2.98
C GLN A 192 -5.38 -8.74 -3.65
N CYS A 193 -5.49 -7.95 -4.73
CA CYS A 193 -6.74 -7.69 -5.42
C CYS A 193 -7.89 -7.27 -4.46
N PRO A 194 -7.68 -6.27 -3.59
CA PRO A 194 -8.54 -5.93 -2.46
C PRO A 194 -9.98 -5.68 -2.87
N ARG A 195 -10.90 -6.34 -2.17
CA ARG A 195 -12.35 -6.25 -2.36
C ARG A 195 -13.05 -5.37 -1.33
N ASP A 196 -12.30 -4.80 -0.39
CA ASP A 196 -12.79 -3.89 0.66
C ASP A 196 -12.93 -2.44 0.20
N LEU A 197 -12.42 -2.12 -0.99
CA LEU A 197 -12.53 -0.78 -1.55
C LEU A 197 -13.99 -0.45 -1.83
N LYS A 198 -14.46 0.66 -1.25
CA LYS A 198 -15.82 1.18 -1.45
C LYS A 198 -16.08 1.60 -2.88
N PHE A 199 -15.06 1.99 -3.64
CA PHE A 199 -15.20 2.41 -5.03
C PHE A 199 -14.10 1.82 -5.92
N ILE A 200 -14.51 1.16 -7.00
CA ILE A 200 -13.65 0.53 -8.01
C ILE A 200 -14.22 0.87 -9.39
N ASP A 201 -13.39 1.24 -10.35
CA ASP A 201 -13.80 1.59 -11.72
C ASP A 201 -14.84 2.73 -11.82
N GLY A 202 -14.85 3.63 -10.83
CA GLY A 202 -15.86 4.70 -10.72
C GLY A 202 -17.26 4.19 -10.36
N LYS A 203 -17.36 2.99 -9.80
CA LYS A 203 -18.59 2.36 -9.29
C LYS A 203 -18.47 2.15 -7.78
N ALA A 204 -19.58 2.28 -7.06
CA ALA A 204 -19.61 1.85 -5.66
C ALA A 204 -19.62 0.32 -5.58
N ASN A 205 -18.83 -0.27 -4.70
CA ASN A 205 -18.71 -1.72 -4.53
C ASN A 205 -19.82 -2.28 -3.62
N VAL A 206 -21.07 -1.86 -3.84
CA VAL A 206 -22.21 -2.21 -2.97
C VAL A 206 -22.79 -3.60 -3.28
N GLU A 207 -22.61 -4.08 -4.50
CA GLU A 207 -23.11 -5.40 -4.91
C GLU A 207 -22.38 -6.51 -4.17
N GLY A 208 -23.14 -7.37 -3.49
CA GLY A 208 -22.60 -8.48 -2.69
C GLY A 208 -21.85 -8.05 -1.43
N TRP A 209 -21.98 -6.78 -1.01
CA TRP A 209 -21.28 -6.26 0.16
C TRP A 209 -21.57 -7.10 1.41
N THR A 210 -20.51 -7.63 2.00
CA THR A 210 -20.56 -8.43 3.22
C THR A 210 -19.74 -7.73 4.30
N PRO A 211 -20.37 -7.25 5.39
CA PRO A 211 -19.67 -6.66 6.53
C PRO A 211 -18.60 -7.60 7.09
N SER A 212 -17.44 -7.05 7.44
CA SER A 212 -16.40 -7.83 8.10
C SER A 212 -16.89 -8.34 9.46
N THR A 213 -16.43 -9.52 9.84
CA THR A 213 -16.79 -10.14 11.13
C THR A 213 -15.93 -9.63 12.29
N ASN A 214 -14.80 -8.99 12.00
CA ASN A 214 -13.83 -8.51 12.97
C ASN A 214 -13.33 -7.07 12.73
N ASP A 215 -13.80 -6.39 11.68
CA ASP A 215 -13.59 -4.97 11.45
C ASP A 215 -14.95 -4.25 11.38
N ILE A 216 -15.17 -3.28 12.26
CA ILE A 216 -16.44 -2.54 12.34
C ILE A 216 -16.59 -1.47 11.24
N ASN A 217 -15.52 -1.17 10.50
CA ASN A 217 -15.46 -0.14 9.47
C ASN A 217 -15.32 -0.70 8.05
N ALA A 218 -15.06 -2.01 7.91
CA ALA A 218 -14.79 -2.65 6.63
C ALA A 218 -15.76 -3.79 6.31
N GLY A 219 -15.76 -4.18 5.05
CA GLY A 219 -16.47 -5.32 4.48
C GLY A 219 -15.88 -5.62 3.12
N VAL A 220 -16.46 -6.56 2.39
CA VAL A 220 -16.00 -6.92 1.04
C VAL A 220 -17.16 -6.91 0.06
N GLY A 221 -16.98 -6.27 -1.08
CA GLY A 221 -17.93 -6.30 -2.20
C GLY A 221 -17.57 -7.35 -3.24
N ASN A 222 -18.31 -7.37 -4.35
CA ASN A 222 -18.05 -8.28 -5.46
C ASN A 222 -16.80 -7.90 -6.26
N LEU A 223 -16.49 -6.61 -6.41
CA LEU A 223 -15.34 -6.16 -7.18
C LEU A 223 -14.08 -6.16 -6.30
N GLY A 224 -12.95 -6.48 -6.91
CA GLY A 224 -11.62 -6.21 -6.36
C GLY A 224 -10.75 -5.43 -7.36
N ALA A 225 -9.65 -4.83 -6.90
CA ALA A 225 -8.75 -4.03 -7.73
C ALA A 225 -7.31 -4.55 -7.66
N CYS A 226 -6.82 -5.08 -8.77
CA CYS A 226 -5.53 -5.74 -8.88
C CYS A 226 -4.50 -4.86 -9.61
N CYS A 227 -3.26 -4.89 -9.15
CA CYS A 227 -2.09 -4.44 -9.93
C CYS A 227 -0.78 -4.93 -9.30
N ALA A 228 0.32 -4.83 -10.05
CA ALA A 228 1.63 -5.19 -9.50
C ALA A 228 2.01 -4.29 -8.31
N GLU A 229 2.70 -4.89 -7.36
CA GLU A 229 3.07 -4.27 -6.09
C GLU A 229 4.55 -4.55 -5.78
N MET A 230 5.23 -3.53 -5.27
CA MET A 230 6.59 -3.64 -4.77
C MET A 230 6.63 -3.11 -3.35
N ASP A 231 6.66 -4.03 -2.40
CA ASP A 231 6.80 -3.74 -0.99
C ASP A 231 8.24 -3.43 -0.65
N ILE A 232 8.56 -2.13 -0.63
CA ILE A 232 9.89 -1.66 -0.24
C ILE A 232 10.12 -1.94 1.23
N TRP A 233 9.09 -1.76 2.04
CA TRP A 233 9.18 -1.78 3.48
C TRP A 233 7.84 -2.15 4.06
N GLU A 234 7.76 -3.35 4.62
CA GLU A 234 6.72 -3.72 5.57
C GLU A 234 7.42 -4.03 6.88
N ALA A 235 7.09 -3.32 7.95
CA ALA A 235 7.85 -3.46 9.17
C ALA A 235 7.11 -2.99 10.41
N ASN A 236 7.61 -3.50 11.52
CA ASN A 236 7.49 -2.88 12.84
C ASN A 236 8.84 -2.94 13.54
N LYS A 237 8.88 -2.66 14.84
CA LYS A 237 10.16 -2.65 15.58
C LYS A 237 10.80 -4.04 15.75
N VAL A 238 10.08 -5.12 15.44
CA VAL A 238 10.54 -6.50 15.61
C VAL A 238 11.02 -7.11 14.31
N SER A 239 10.27 -6.91 13.22
CA SER A 239 10.58 -7.52 11.93
C SER A 239 10.37 -6.55 10.77
N THR A 240 11.04 -6.84 9.65
CA THR A 240 10.81 -6.17 8.38
C THR A 240 10.96 -7.15 7.21
N ALA A 241 10.20 -6.92 6.14
CA ALA A 241 10.32 -7.60 4.86
C ALA A 241 10.36 -6.58 3.71
N TYR A 242 10.94 -6.99 2.59
CA TYR A 242 10.76 -6.35 1.29
C TYR A 242 10.47 -7.40 0.23
N THR A 243 9.46 -7.14 -0.61
CA THR A 243 8.79 -8.19 -1.37
C THR A 243 8.28 -7.66 -2.71
N PRO A 244 8.75 -8.19 -3.86
CA PRO A 244 8.13 -7.97 -5.15
C PRO A 244 6.93 -8.91 -5.35
N HIS A 245 5.81 -8.35 -5.80
CA HIS A 245 4.58 -9.06 -6.09
C HIS A 245 4.17 -8.82 -7.56
N PRO A 246 4.55 -9.72 -8.48
CA PRO A 246 4.17 -9.60 -9.88
C PRO A 246 2.70 -9.99 -10.08
N CYS A 247 2.08 -9.33 -11.04
CA CYS A 247 0.79 -9.73 -11.60
C CYS A 247 0.95 -10.02 -13.09
N SER A 248 0.17 -10.99 -13.59
CA SER A 248 0.16 -11.30 -15.02
C SER A 248 -0.25 -10.07 -15.85
N ASN A 249 -1.19 -9.27 -15.33
CA ASN A 249 -1.39 -7.89 -15.75
C ASN A 249 -0.87 -6.93 -14.68
N SER A 250 0.29 -6.30 -14.93
CA SER A 250 0.89 -5.37 -13.99
C SER A 250 0.12 -4.08 -13.77
N ALA A 251 -0.68 -3.63 -14.75
CA ALA A 251 -1.44 -2.38 -14.66
C ALA A 251 -2.73 -2.58 -13.85
N TYR A 252 -3.25 -1.48 -13.28
CA TYR A 252 -4.57 -1.45 -12.65
C TYR A 252 -5.64 -2.14 -13.51
N HIS A 253 -6.37 -3.08 -12.89
CA HIS A 253 -7.56 -3.70 -13.45
C HIS A 253 -8.47 -4.26 -12.35
N SER A 254 -9.76 -4.38 -12.64
CA SER A 254 -10.73 -4.98 -11.71
C SER A 254 -10.80 -6.50 -11.85
N CYS A 255 -11.15 -7.19 -10.77
CA CYS A 255 -11.52 -8.61 -10.71
C CYS A 255 -12.91 -8.78 -10.04
N GLU A 256 -13.46 -10.00 -10.04
CA GLU A 256 -14.78 -10.28 -9.45
C GLU A 256 -14.79 -11.54 -8.57
N GLY A 257 -15.33 -11.40 -7.35
CA GLY A 257 -15.56 -12.49 -6.41
C GLY A 257 -14.29 -13.25 -6.02
N ASP A 258 -14.40 -14.56 -5.85
CA ASP A 258 -13.26 -15.40 -5.47
C ASP A 258 -12.21 -15.53 -6.57
N SER A 259 -12.54 -15.18 -7.82
CA SER A 259 -11.56 -15.16 -8.92
C SER A 259 -10.52 -14.06 -8.78
N CYS A 260 -10.74 -13.09 -7.88
CA CYS A 260 -9.73 -12.12 -7.47
C CYS A 260 -8.50 -12.77 -6.83
N GLY A 261 -8.63 -13.94 -6.20
CA GLY A 261 -7.57 -14.44 -5.32
C GLY A 261 -7.36 -13.52 -4.11
N GLY A 262 -6.12 -13.45 -3.63
CA GLY A 262 -5.75 -12.62 -2.48
C GLY A 262 -6.16 -13.19 -1.14
N THR A 263 -5.79 -12.50 -0.07
CA THR A 263 -5.88 -13.01 1.30
C THR A 263 -7.33 -13.27 1.77
N TYR A 264 -8.31 -12.53 1.24
CA TYR A 264 -9.72 -12.63 1.63
C TYR A 264 -10.61 -13.41 0.62
N SER A 265 -10.04 -14.38 -0.09
CA SER A 265 -10.78 -15.28 -0.99
C SER A 265 -10.72 -16.74 -0.55
N ALA A 266 -11.55 -17.58 -1.16
CA ALA A 266 -11.53 -19.03 -0.93
C ALA A 266 -10.21 -19.70 -1.35
N ASP A 267 -9.55 -19.16 -2.39
CA ASP A 267 -8.24 -19.60 -2.86
C ASP A 267 -7.41 -18.36 -3.22
N ARG A 268 -6.44 -18.02 -2.37
CA ARG A 268 -5.60 -16.83 -2.55
C ARG A 268 -4.86 -16.82 -3.89
N TYR A 269 -4.60 -17.97 -4.50
CA TYR A 269 -3.84 -18.09 -5.74
C TYR A 269 -4.70 -18.13 -7.01
N ALA A 270 -6.01 -17.95 -6.89
CA ALA A 270 -6.95 -18.01 -8.03
C ALA A 270 -6.84 -16.81 -8.97
N GLY A 271 -6.39 -15.66 -8.45
CA GLY A 271 -6.21 -14.41 -9.20
C GLY A 271 -4.97 -14.38 -10.08
N ASP A 272 -4.77 -13.27 -10.78
CA ASP A 272 -3.66 -13.09 -11.71
C ASP A 272 -2.41 -12.48 -11.04
N CYS A 273 -2.54 -11.95 -9.83
CA CYS A 273 -1.46 -11.48 -8.96
C CYS A 273 -0.90 -12.59 -8.06
N ASP A 274 0.37 -12.43 -7.66
CA ASP A 274 0.98 -13.23 -6.61
C ASP A 274 0.76 -12.59 -5.23
N PRO A 275 -0.09 -13.16 -4.37
CA PRO A 275 -0.37 -12.58 -3.06
C PRO A 275 0.74 -12.82 -2.03
N ASP A 276 1.73 -13.67 -2.32
CA ASP A 276 2.80 -14.02 -1.39
C ASP A 276 4.11 -13.28 -1.69
N GLY A 277 4.40 -13.09 -2.99
CA GLY A 277 5.63 -12.47 -3.46
C GLY A 277 6.87 -13.32 -3.24
N CYS A 278 8.04 -12.72 -3.48
CA CYS A 278 9.34 -13.30 -3.12
C CYS A 278 10.02 -12.48 -2.02
N ASP A 279 9.71 -12.79 -0.77
CA ASP A 279 10.06 -11.95 0.38
C ASP A 279 11.50 -12.12 0.85
N PHE A 280 12.09 -11.02 1.34
CA PHE A 280 13.31 -11.08 2.15
C PHE A 280 13.07 -10.41 3.50
N ASN A 281 12.86 -11.24 4.53
CA ASN A 281 12.88 -10.87 5.93
C ASN A 281 14.12 -11.50 6.58
N SER A 282 15.03 -10.69 7.14
CA SER A 282 16.31 -11.17 7.71
C SER A 282 16.14 -12.27 8.76
N TYR A 283 15.15 -12.13 9.65
CA TYR A 283 14.82 -13.14 10.65
C TYR A 283 14.36 -14.44 9.98
N ARG A 284 13.44 -14.33 9.00
CA ARG A 284 12.94 -15.50 8.23
C ARG A 284 14.05 -16.19 7.43
N GLN A 285 15.05 -15.44 6.99
CA GLN A 285 16.26 -15.92 6.31
C GLN A 285 17.36 -16.38 7.29
N GLY A 286 17.05 -16.45 8.58
CA GLY A 286 17.86 -17.10 9.62
C GLY A 286 18.86 -16.20 10.34
N ASP A 287 18.95 -14.91 10.02
CA ASP A 287 19.70 -13.95 10.83
C ASP A 287 18.76 -13.27 11.84
N GLU A 288 18.59 -13.94 12.99
CA GLU A 288 17.76 -13.46 14.11
C GLU A 288 18.40 -12.28 14.88
N SER A 289 19.59 -11.82 14.48
CA SER A 289 20.36 -10.76 15.17
C SER A 289 20.53 -9.48 14.35
N PHE A 290 19.93 -9.42 13.17
CA PHE A 290 20.14 -8.33 12.23
C PHE A 290 19.24 -7.11 12.49
N TYR A 291 17.93 -7.30 12.63
CA TYR A 291 16.96 -6.20 12.72
C TYR A 291 16.08 -6.36 13.96
N GLY A 292 16.01 -5.31 14.79
CA GLY A 292 15.20 -5.29 16.01
C GLY A 292 15.77 -4.36 17.08
N GLU A 293 15.15 -4.30 18.25
CA GLU A 293 15.58 -3.39 19.32
C GLU A 293 17.00 -3.71 19.80
N GLY A 294 17.94 -2.76 19.63
CA GLY A 294 19.34 -2.95 20.02
C GLY A 294 20.14 -3.96 19.18
N LEU A 295 19.61 -4.39 18.03
CA LEU A 295 20.29 -5.29 17.10
C LEU A 295 21.17 -4.52 16.10
N THR A 296 21.68 -5.18 15.06
CA THR A 296 22.58 -4.57 14.07
C THR A 296 21.95 -3.34 13.41
N ILE A 297 20.69 -3.45 13.03
CA ILE A 297 19.79 -2.36 12.68
C ILE A 297 18.87 -2.15 13.89
N ASP A 298 19.18 -1.11 14.66
CA ASP A 298 18.52 -0.81 15.94
C ASP A 298 17.20 -0.06 15.70
N THR A 299 16.08 -0.75 15.89
CA THR A 299 14.74 -0.20 15.64
C THR A 299 14.27 0.81 16.68
N THR A 300 15.04 1.02 17.76
CA THR A 300 14.76 2.08 18.75
C THR A 300 15.13 3.47 18.24
N LYS A 301 15.74 3.55 17.05
CA LYS A 301 16.18 4.78 16.40
C LYS A 301 15.73 4.81 14.95
N LYS A 302 15.83 6.00 14.36
CA LYS A 302 15.68 6.19 12.92
C LYS A 302 16.67 5.32 12.13
N VAL A 303 16.20 4.75 11.03
CA VAL A 303 16.96 3.93 10.08
C VAL A 303 16.80 4.53 8.68
N THR A 304 17.90 4.73 7.96
CA THR A 304 17.83 4.96 6.51
C THR A 304 17.74 3.62 5.80
N VAL A 305 16.76 3.44 4.93
CA VAL A 305 16.54 2.23 4.12
C VAL A 305 16.80 2.59 2.66
N VAL A 306 17.70 1.85 2.02
CA VAL A 306 18.09 2.02 0.62
C VAL A 306 17.69 0.78 -0.16
N THR A 307 16.96 0.95 -1.25
CA THR A 307 16.55 -0.15 -2.14
C THR A 307 16.98 0.16 -3.56
N GLN A 308 17.70 -0.78 -4.18
CA GLN A 308 18.21 -0.66 -5.55
C GLN A 308 17.57 -1.70 -6.45
N PHE A 309 17.13 -1.28 -7.63
CA PHE A 309 16.52 -2.14 -8.65
C PHE A 309 17.49 -2.33 -9.80
N ILE A 310 18.27 -3.40 -9.75
CA ILE A 310 19.34 -3.64 -10.72
C ILE A 310 18.73 -4.17 -12.00
N GLU A 311 18.95 -3.43 -13.09
CA GLU A 311 18.58 -3.82 -14.44
C GLU A 311 19.77 -4.50 -15.14
N SER A 312 19.52 -5.65 -15.77
CA SER A 312 20.47 -6.31 -16.66
C SER A 312 19.77 -6.73 -17.93
N SER A 313 20.33 -6.34 -19.09
CA SER A 313 19.80 -6.67 -20.42
C SER A 313 18.33 -6.26 -20.63
N GLY A 314 17.88 -5.14 -20.05
CA GLY A 314 16.51 -4.65 -20.23
C GLY A 314 15.48 -5.19 -19.23
N ALA A 315 15.88 -5.97 -18.23
CA ALA A 315 14.98 -6.58 -17.25
C ALA A 315 15.53 -6.48 -15.82
N LEU A 316 14.64 -6.53 -14.82
CA LEU A 316 15.03 -6.59 -13.41
C LEU A 316 15.76 -7.90 -13.12
N SER A 317 17.00 -7.81 -12.67
CA SER A 317 17.82 -8.98 -12.31
C SER A 317 17.99 -9.17 -10.82
N GLU A 318 17.98 -8.09 -10.05
CA GLU A 318 18.29 -8.13 -8.62
C GLU A 318 17.68 -6.94 -7.88
N ILE A 319 17.13 -7.18 -6.68
CA ILE A 319 16.72 -6.12 -5.74
C ILE A 319 17.68 -6.16 -4.55
N LYS A 320 18.45 -5.08 -4.36
CA LYS A 320 19.39 -4.97 -3.24
C LYS A 320 18.84 -4.07 -2.14
N ARG A 321 19.26 -4.39 -0.91
CA ARG A 321 18.95 -3.63 0.29
C ARG A 321 20.22 -3.21 1.00
N PHE A 322 20.26 -1.95 1.42
CA PHE A 322 21.24 -1.43 2.37
C PHE A 322 20.53 -0.61 3.45
N TYR A 323 21.19 -0.47 4.58
CA TYR A 323 20.75 0.37 5.67
C TYR A 323 21.84 1.41 5.99
N VAL A 324 21.44 2.59 6.46
CA VAL A 324 22.38 3.54 7.07
C VAL A 324 21.87 3.89 8.46
N GLN A 325 22.70 3.65 9.47
CA GLN A 325 22.41 4.02 10.84
C GLN A 325 23.69 4.50 11.53
N ASP A 326 23.59 5.58 12.30
CA ASP A 326 24.74 6.22 12.97
C ASP A 326 25.91 6.52 12.00
N GLY A 327 25.59 6.87 10.76
CA GLY A 327 26.54 7.18 9.69
C GLY A 327 27.27 5.97 9.12
N LYS A 328 26.85 4.74 9.42
CA LYS A 328 27.46 3.50 8.89
C LYS A 328 26.53 2.86 7.87
N VAL A 329 27.07 2.55 6.70
CA VAL A 329 26.39 1.71 5.71
C VAL A 329 26.49 0.24 6.14
N VAL A 330 25.34 -0.41 6.26
CA VAL A 330 25.19 -1.81 6.61
C VAL A 330 24.53 -2.53 5.42
N PRO A 331 25.24 -3.44 4.72
CA PRO A 331 24.62 -4.30 3.73
C PRO A 331 23.50 -5.14 4.36
N ASN A 332 22.52 -5.57 3.56
CA ASN A 332 21.53 -6.53 4.04
C ASN A 332 22.19 -7.82 4.58
N SER A 333 21.54 -8.47 5.53
CA SER A 333 21.98 -9.76 6.09
C SER A 333 22.06 -10.84 5.01
N GLU A 334 23.03 -11.75 5.12
CA GLU A 334 23.06 -12.96 4.30
C GLU A 334 21.96 -13.93 4.74
N SER A 335 21.29 -14.58 3.79
CA SER A 335 20.47 -15.75 4.12
C SER A 335 21.36 -16.89 4.58
N THR A 336 20.97 -17.50 5.69
CA THR A 336 21.66 -18.65 6.31
C THR A 336 20.88 -19.95 6.13
N ILE A 337 19.75 -19.90 5.42
CA ILE A 337 18.91 -21.07 5.15
C ILE A 337 19.68 -22.03 4.23
N SER A 338 19.72 -23.31 4.60
CA SER A 338 20.42 -24.32 3.81
C SER A 338 19.90 -24.36 2.37
N GLY A 339 20.79 -24.06 1.40
CA GLY A 339 20.45 -24.03 -0.02
C GLY A 339 19.94 -22.69 -0.54
N VAL A 340 19.77 -21.68 0.32
CA VAL A 340 19.35 -20.33 -0.02
C VAL A 340 20.44 -19.37 0.46
N GLY A 341 21.34 -18.97 -0.44
CA GLY A 341 22.42 -18.04 -0.13
C GLY A 341 22.17 -16.64 -0.68
N GLY A 342 23.02 -15.68 -0.28
CA GLY A 342 22.98 -14.29 -0.73
C GLY A 342 22.15 -13.38 0.17
N ASN A 343 22.27 -12.08 -0.05
CA ASN A 343 21.61 -11.02 0.72
C ASN A 343 20.70 -10.10 -0.13
N SER A 344 20.28 -10.59 -1.30
CA SER A 344 19.47 -9.84 -2.25
C SER A 344 18.43 -10.75 -2.91
N ILE A 345 17.39 -10.14 -3.47
CA ILE A 345 16.35 -10.89 -4.19
C ILE A 345 16.78 -11.03 -5.64
N THR A 346 16.98 -12.27 -6.08
CA THR A 346 17.24 -12.69 -7.46
C THR A 346 16.30 -13.84 -7.84
N ALA A 347 16.18 -14.16 -9.12
CA ALA A 347 15.33 -15.27 -9.56
C ALA A 347 15.77 -16.62 -8.93
N ASP A 348 17.08 -16.86 -8.88
CA ASP A 348 17.66 -18.07 -8.27
C ASP A 348 17.42 -18.10 -6.75
N TYR A 349 17.54 -16.96 -6.07
CA TYR A 349 17.17 -16.84 -4.66
C TYR A 349 15.69 -17.20 -4.44
N CYS A 350 14.77 -16.63 -5.23
CA CYS A 350 13.33 -16.91 -5.09
C CYS A 350 13.00 -18.38 -5.29
N ASP A 351 13.58 -19.01 -6.32
CA ASP A 351 13.38 -20.44 -6.58
C ASP A 351 13.90 -21.31 -5.44
N ALA A 352 15.09 -21.01 -4.92
CA ALA A 352 15.68 -21.72 -3.80
C ALA A 352 14.89 -21.50 -2.51
N GLN A 353 14.47 -20.27 -2.23
CA GLN A 353 13.74 -19.86 -1.04
C GLN A 353 12.39 -20.55 -0.95
N LYS A 354 11.58 -20.48 -2.02
CA LYS A 354 10.27 -21.17 -2.08
C LYS A 354 10.43 -22.69 -1.94
N THR A 355 11.45 -23.27 -2.56
CA THR A 355 11.75 -24.71 -2.43
C THR A 355 12.14 -25.08 -0.99
N ALA A 356 13.02 -24.32 -0.35
CA ALA A 356 13.51 -24.59 1.00
C ALA A 356 12.40 -24.45 2.06
N PHE A 357 11.49 -23.49 1.87
CA PHE A 357 10.36 -23.27 2.78
C PHE A 357 9.16 -24.15 2.48
N GLY A 358 9.12 -24.81 1.32
CA GLY A 358 7.98 -25.63 0.89
C GLY A 358 6.77 -24.79 0.46
N ASP A 359 6.99 -23.53 0.12
CA ASP A 359 5.97 -22.60 -0.36
C ASP A 359 5.69 -22.85 -1.85
N THR A 360 4.43 -22.72 -2.27
CA THR A 360 4.10 -22.75 -3.71
C THR A 360 4.72 -21.54 -4.39
N ASN A 361 5.53 -21.77 -5.43
CA ASN A 361 6.19 -20.69 -6.15
C ASN A 361 5.23 -20.01 -7.15
N VAL A 362 4.22 -19.31 -6.63
CA VAL A 362 3.26 -18.51 -7.43
C VAL A 362 3.96 -17.30 -8.04
N PHE A 363 4.93 -16.72 -7.35
CA PHE A 363 5.85 -15.70 -7.88
C PHE A 363 6.36 -16.04 -9.28
N LYS A 364 6.96 -17.23 -9.46
CA LYS A 364 7.42 -17.70 -10.77
C LYS A 364 6.28 -17.95 -11.75
N GLN A 365 5.15 -18.48 -11.28
CA GLN A 365 3.97 -18.70 -12.12
C GLN A 365 3.38 -17.39 -12.67
N ARG A 366 3.55 -16.27 -11.95
CA ARG A 366 3.18 -14.91 -12.38
C ARG A 366 4.33 -14.16 -13.06
N GLY A 367 5.37 -14.86 -13.51
CA GLY A 367 6.47 -14.30 -14.31
C GLY A 367 7.66 -13.77 -13.51
N GLY A 368 7.60 -13.83 -12.17
CA GLY A 368 8.70 -13.55 -11.26
C GLY A 368 9.31 -12.15 -11.43
N LEU A 369 10.64 -12.04 -11.27
CA LEU A 369 11.33 -10.75 -11.35
C LEU A 369 11.21 -10.08 -12.72
N ALA A 370 11.12 -10.84 -13.82
CA ALA A 370 10.95 -10.25 -15.14
C ALA A 370 9.62 -9.48 -15.23
N GLN A 371 8.52 -10.11 -14.80
CA GLN A 371 7.20 -9.47 -14.77
C GLN A 371 7.14 -8.29 -13.78
N MET A 372 7.79 -8.42 -12.62
CA MET A 372 7.93 -7.30 -11.69
C MET A 372 8.71 -6.15 -12.34
N GLY A 373 9.79 -6.46 -13.06
CA GLY A 373 10.60 -5.50 -13.80
C GLY A 373 9.81 -4.71 -14.84
N ASP A 374 8.87 -5.36 -15.53
CA ASP A 374 7.98 -4.68 -16.47
C ASP A 374 7.12 -3.61 -15.77
N ALA A 375 6.62 -3.88 -14.56
CA ALA A 375 5.89 -2.89 -13.77
C ALA A 375 6.81 -1.75 -13.29
N LEU A 376 8.01 -2.09 -12.78
CA LEU A 376 8.98 -1.10 -12.29
C LEU A 376 9.53 -0.19 -13.40
N ALA A 377 9.43 -0.58 -14.67
CA ALA A 377 9.79 0.25 -15.82
C ALA A 377 8.77 1.37 -16.10
N ASP A 378 7.56 1.23 -15.58
CA ASP A 378 6.46 2.19 -15.67
C ASP A 378 6.28 3.00 -14.39
N ASP A 379 5.43 4.03 -14.46
CA ASP A 379 5.16 4.89 -13.32
C ASP A 379 4.34 4.13 -12.28
N MET A 380 4.93 3.92 -11.10
CA MET A 380 4.22 3.41 -9.92
C MET A 380 3.98 4.53 -8.90
N VAL A 381 2.89 4.41 -8.14
CA VAL A 381 2.50 5.37 -7.09
C VAL A 381 3.11 4.95 -5.76
N LEU A 382 3.76 5.90 -5.08
CA LEU A 382 4.28 5.70 -3.73
C LEU A 382 3.13 5.73 -2.70
N VAL A 383 3.06 4.69 -1.89
CA VAL A 383 2.12 4.54 -0.78
C VAL A 383 2.86 4.49 0.56
N MET A 384 2.29 5.15 1.57
CA MET A 384 2.77 5.14 2.96
C MET A 384 1.58 4.88 3.88
N SER A 385 1.64 3.84 4.70
CA SER A 385 0.51 3.42 5.54
C SER A 385 0.93 3.00 6.94
N ILE A 386 -0.08 2.85 7.80
CA ILE A 386 -0.01 2.18 9.10
C ILE A 386 -1.29 1.38 9.28
N TRP A 387 -1.18 0.09 9.58
CA TRP A 387 -2.32 -0.83 9.64
C TRP A 387 -2.06 -2.03 10.56
N ASP A 388 -3.13 -2.68 10.98
CA ASP A 388 -3.17 -3.99 11.61
C ASP A 388 -3.90 -5.00 10.72
N ASP A 389 -3.67 -6.29 10.94
CA ASP A 389 -4.07 -7.33 10.00
C ASP A 389 -5.24 -8.16 10.53
N HIS A 390 -6.40 -7.96 9.93
CA HIS A 390 -7.65 -8.65 10.26
C HIS A 390 -7.73 -10.09 9.70
N ALA A 391 -6.78 -10.54 8.89
CA ALA A 391 -6.74 -11.90 8.35
C ALA A 391 -5.80 -12.81 9.16
N ALA A 392 -4.57 -12.35 9.40
CA ALA A 392 -3.50 -13.17 9.96
C ALA A 392 -2.73 -12.50 11.10
N ASN A 393 -3.27 -11.43 11.69
CA ASN A 393 -2.74 -10.76 12.89
C ASN A 393 -1.27 -10.32 12.74
N MET A 394 -0.80 -10.07 11.51
CA MET A 394 0.58 -9.72 11.18
C MET A 394 1.61 -10.81 11.49
N LEU A 395 1.16 -12.03 11.81
CA LEU A 395 2.04 -13.13 12.20
C LEU A 395 2.95 -13.56 11.05
N TRP A 396 2.51 -13.35 9.81
CA TRP A 396 3.29 -13.61 8.61
C TRP A 396 4.55 -12.75 8.54
N LEU A 397 4.55 -11.56 9.17
CA LEU A 397 5.66 -10.61 9.23
C LEU A 397 6.54 -10.81 10.47
N ASP A 398 5.95 -10.92 11.67
CA ASP A 398 6.69 -10.71 12.92
C ASP A 398 6.66 -11.88 13.94
N SER A 399 6.03 -13.00 13.59
CA SER A 399 5.84 -14.13 14.50
C SER A 399 6.21 -15.48 13.87
N THR A 400 5.66 -16.58 14.40
CA THR A 400 5.65 -17.88 13.74
C THR A 400 4.34 -18.03 12.98
N TYR A 401 4.43 -18.26 11.68
CA TYR A 401 3.27 -18.46 10.82
C TYR A 401 3.52 -19.61 9.83
N PRO A 402 2.57 -20.54 9.67
CA PRO A 402 1.38 -20.76 10.51
C PRO A 402 1.74 -21.01 12.00
N VAL A 403 0.80 -20.75 12.92
CA VAL A 403 0.99 -20.62 14.39
C VAL A 403 1.72 -21.76 15.10
N ASP A 404 1.71 -22.98 14.55
CA ASP A 404 2.38 -24.16 15.14
C ASP A 404 3.46 -24.77 14.24
N SER A 405 3.80 -24.09 13.14
CA SER A 405 4.74 -24.62 12.16
C SER A 405 6.17 -24.56 12.69
N THR A 406 6.88 -25.69 12.58
CA THR A 406 8.32 -25.79 12.84
C THR A 406 9.14 -25.90 11.56
N SER A 407 8.50 -25.75 10.40
CA SER A 407 9.15 -25.83 9.09
C SER A 407 10.14 -24.68 8.88
N ALA A 408 11.09 -24.88 7.96
CA ALA A 408 11.94 -23.77 7.51
C ALA A 408 11.07 -22.62 6.98
N GLY A 409 11.44 -21.38 7.28
CA GLY A 409 10.66 -20.19 6.92
C GLY A 409 9.41 -19.95 7.78
N ALA A 410 9.12 -20.79 8.78
CA ALA A 410 7.95 -20.59 9.66
C ALA A 410 8.15 -19.47 10.69
N LYS A 411 9.37 -19.16 11.11
CA LYS A 411 9.64 -18.05 12.03
C LYS A 411 10.05 -16.80 11.26
N ARG A 412 9.41 -15.66 11.55
CA ARG A 412 9.60 -14.37 10.86
C ARG A 412 9.89 -13.22 11.82
N GLY A 413 9.78 -13.48 13.13
CA GLY A 413 10.15 -12.57 14.19
C GLY A 413 9.90 -13.20 15.56
N THR A 414 10.05 -12.39 16.61
CA THR A 414 9.96 -12.84 18.00
C THR A 414 8.60 -12.58 18.65
N CYS A 415 7.63 -12.03 17.92
CA CYS A 415 6.31 -11.77 18.47
C CYS A 415 5.60 -13.08 18.83
N ALA A 416 4.85 -13.08 19.93
CA ALA A 416 4.07 -14.26 20.34
C ALA A 416 2.99 -14.57 19.31
N THR A 417 2.68 -15.84 19.07
CA THR A 417 1.63 -16.22 18.10
C THR A 417 0.21 -15.79 18.50
N SER A 418 0.04 -15.30 19.73
CA SER A 418 -1.19 -14.68 20.23
C SER A 418 -1.20 -13.15 20.10
N SER A 419 -0.18 -12.52 19.53
CA SER A 419 -0.17 -11.06 19.29
C SER A 419 -0.99 -10.70 18.05
N GLY A 420 -1.20 -9.39 17.86
CA GLY A 420 -1.68 -8.85 16.59
C GLY A 420 -3.17 -8.97 16.32
N VAL A 421 -3.95 -9.51 17.26
CA VAL A 421 -5.42 -9.43 17.18
C VAL A 421 -5.81 -7.94 17.12
N PRO A 422 -6.50 -7.47 16.07
CA PRO A 422 -6.79 -6.04 15.86
C PRO A 422 -7.35 -5.34 17.10
N SER A 423 -8.41 -5.87 17.69
CA SER A 423 -9.04 -5.30 18.90
C SER A 423 -8.09 -5.17 20.09
N ASP A 424 -7.12 -6.09 20.22
CA ASP A 424 -6.12 -6.04 21.28
C ASP A 424 -5.08 -4.95 21.00
N VAL A 425 -4.59 -4.84 19.76
CA VAL A 425 -3.57 -3.86 19.39
C VAL A 425 -4.13 -2.45 19.38
N GLU A 426 -5.34 -2.25 18.84
CA GLU A 426 -6.06 -0.96 18.85
C GLU A 426 -6.26 -0.42 20.27
N SER A 427 -6.59 -1.30 21.22
CA SER A 427 -6.85 -0.91 22.61
C SER A 427 -5.58 -0.74 23.44
N GLN A 428 -4.56 -1.58 23.23
CA GLN A 428 -3.33 -1.58 24.02
C GLN A 428 -2.27 -0.61 23.49
N SER A 429 -2.25 -0.39 22.17
CA SER A 429 -1.25 0.45 21.49
C SER A 429 -1.88 1.57 20.63
N PRO A 430 -2.91 2.31 21.09
CA PRO A 430 -3.61 3.30 20.26
C PRO A 430 -2.70 4.46 19.83
N ASN A 431 -1.64 4.72 20.59
CA ASN A 431 -0.68 5.78 20.30
C ASN A 431 0.53 5.30 19.50
N ALA A 432 0.52 4.06 18.98
CA ALA A 432 1.53 3.58 18.06
C ALA A 432 1.59 4.49 16.82
N SER A 433 2.78 4.59 16.24
CA SER A 433 3.01 5.49 15.11
C SER A 433 4.24 5.08 14.32
N VAL A 434 4.27 5.51 13.06
CA VAL A 434 5.44 5.42 12.17
C VAL A 434 5.74 6.79 11.58
N ILE A 435 7.02 7.09 11.38
CA ILE A 435 7.46 8.32 10.71
C ILE A 435 8.28 7.95 9.49
N TYR A 436 7.79 8.32 8.30
CA TYR A 436 8.53 8.26 7.05
C TYR A 436 9.13 9.64 6.77
N SER A 437 10.42 9.71 6.43
CA SER A 437 11.06 10.99 6.18
C SER A 437 12.16 10.91 5.15
N ASN A 438 12.61 12.07 4.66
CA ASN A 438 13.84 12.19 3.87
C ASN A 438 13.86 11.30 2.61
N ILE A 439 12.71 11.20 1.93
CA ILE A 439 12.59 10.43 0.69
C ILE A 439 13.55 10.99 -0.36
N LYS A 440 14.31 10.11 -0.99
CA LYS A 440 15.28 10.38 -2.05
C LYS A 440 15.11 9.35 -3.16
N PHE A 441 15.17 9.81 -4.40
CA PHE A 441 15.06 8.95 -5.57
C PHE A 441 16.04 9.40 -6.66
N GLY A 442 16.69 8.45 -7.32
CA GLY A 442 17.63 8.75 -8.40
C GLY A 442 18.35 7.50 -8.92
N PRO A 443 19.39 7.66 -9.76
CA PRO A 443 20.20 6.55 -10.23
C PRO A 443 20.85 5.77 -9.09
N LEU A 444 21.30 4.55 -9.35
CA LEU A 444 22.02 3.71 -8.39
C LEU A 444 23.16 4.46 -7.70
N ASN A 445 23.25 4.32 -6.38
CA ASN A 445 24.24 4.95 -5.50
C ASN A 445 24.19 6.49 -5.48
N SER A 446 23.06 7.11 -5.81
CA SER A 446 22.91 8.57 -5.78
C SER A 446 22.31 9.11 -4.48
N THR A 447 21.66 8.26 -3.68
CA THR A 447 20.79 8.72 -2.58
C THR A 447 21.40 8.54 -1.18
N PHE A 448 22.52 7.82 -1.07
CA PHE A 448 23.24 7.60 0.19
C PHE A 448 24.75 7.78 0.00
N THR A 449 25.45 8.04 1.10
CA THR A 449 26.92 8.13 1.16
C THR A 449 27.41 7.24 2.29
N GLY A 450 28.49 6.50 2.03
CA GLY A 450 29.19 5.69 3.03
C GLY A 450 30.26 6.45 3.80
#